data_AF-A0AAN5DH78-F1
#
_entry.id   AF-A0AAN5DH78-F1
#
_cell.length_a   1.000
_cell.length_b   1.000
_cell.length_c   1.000
_cell.angle_alpha   90.00
_cell.angle_beta   90.00
_cell.angle_gamma   90.00
#
_symmetry.space_group_name_H-M   'P 1'
#
loop_
_entity.id
_entity.type
_entity.pdbx_description
1 polymer ?
#
loop_
_entity_poly.entity_id
_entity_poly.type
_entity_poly.pdbx_seq_one_letter_code
_entity_poly.pdbx_strand_id
1 'polypeptide(L)'
;FTTHHLIHYDKAAQFLRMIRKFVGESHFDRAINKYLRDNAYGNGDAEKVIHYLLDEYDGDRYQLDDILREWLYQPGVAILFAERKEIDEKTHQIMIRQKRMHSTYFDPTLRDDKTRFSIPLFCTIDGDSKTRFRKRSGKSNLSYC
;
A
#
# COMPACT_ATOMS: atom_id res chain seq x y z
N PHE A 1 8.21 -17.87 -21.59
CA PHE A 1 8.97 -16.84 -20.83
C PHE A 1 8.23 -16.54 -19.53
N THR A 2 8.82 -17.03 -18.45
CA THR A 2 8.67 -16.79 -17.00
C THR A 2 8.09 -15.42 -16.54
N THR A 3 6.76 -15.24 -16.56
CA THR A 3 6.09 -14.01 -16.06
C THR A 3 5.51 -14.12 -14.65
N HIS A 4 5.28 -15.33 -14.12
CA HIS A 4 4.62 -15.49 -12.82
C HIS A 4 5.45 -15.00 -11.63
N HIS A 5 6.77 -15.24 -11.62
CA HIS A 5 7.62 -14.88 -10.48
C HIS A 5 7.80 -13.37 -10.31
N LEU A 6 7.90 -12.59 -11.41
CA LEU A 6 8.11 -11.14 -11.34
C LEU A 6 7.00 -10.43 -10.56
N ILE A 7 5.74 -10.81 -10.80
CA ILE A 7 4.60 -10.15 -10.17
C ILE A 7 4.63 -10.33 -8.64
N HIS A 8 5.05 -11.51 -8.16
CA HIS A 8 5.15 -11.77 -6.73
C HIS A 8 6.29 -10.97 -6.07
N TYR A 9 7.46 -10.90 -6.69
CA TYR A 9 8.60 -10.14 -6.17
C TYR A 9 8.35 -8.63 -6.20
N ASP A 10 7.81 -8.11 -7.30
CA ASP A 10 7.50 -6.68 -7.44
C ASP A 10 6.40 -6.25 -6.47
N LYS A 11 5.35 -7.08 -6.32
CA LYS A 11 4.29 -6.83 -5.34
C LYS A 11 4.86 -6.80 -3.92
N ALA A 12 5.67 -7.79 -3.55
CA ALA A 12 6.27 -7.88 -2.22
C ALA A 12 7.19 -6.68 -1.95
N ALA A 13 8.03 -6.29 -2.91
CA ALA A 13 8.93 -5.15 -2.76
C ALA A 13 8.16 -3.82 -2.60
N GLN A 14 7.11 -3.60 -3.40
CA GLN A 14 6.26 -2.41 -3.30
C GLN A 14 5.54 -2.38 -1.93
N PHE A 15 4.98 -3.51 -1.52
CA PHE A 15 4.31 -3.65 -0.23
C PHE A 15 5.25 -3.35 0.94
N LEU A 16 6.45 -3.95 0.96
CA LEU A 16 7.44 -3.72 2.03
C LEU A 16 7.88 -2.26 2.10
N ARG A 17 8.13 -1.61 0.95
CA ARG A 17 8.46 -0.18 0.91
C ARG A 17 7.32 0.69 1.46
N MET A 18 6.08 0.38 1.08
CA MET A 18 4.90 1.09 1.53
C MET A 18 4.69 0.94 3.04
N ILE A 19 4.77 -0.29 3.56
CA ILE A 19 4.61 -0.58 4.99
C ILE A 19 5.75 0.01 5.81
N ARG A 20 7.01 -0.09 5.37
CA ARG A 20 8.15 0.53 6.05
C ARG A 20 7.97 2.04 6.22
N LYS A 21 7.41 2.72 5.20
CA LYS A 21 7.09 4.14 5.29
C LYS A 21 5.86 4.44 6.16
N PHE A 22 4.85 3.58 6.14
CA PHE A 22 3.62 3.76 6.93
C PHE A 22 3.80 3.51 8.42
N VAL A 23 4.50 2.43 8.78
CA VAL A 23 4.86 2.07 10.16
C VAL A 23 5.96 2.98 10.70
N GLY A 24 6.78 3.55 9.82
CA GLY A 24 7.98 4.31 10.17
C GLY A 24 9.21 3.40 10.19
N GLU A 25 10.32 3.88 9.61
CA GLU A 25 11.50 3.03 9.36
C GLU A 25 12.04 2.38 10.64
N SER A 26 12.14 3.14 11.73
CA SER A 26 12.65 2.63 13.00
C SER A 26 11.76 1.53 13.61
N HIS A 27 10.44 1.68 13.55
CA HIS A 27 9.50 0.68 14.06
C HIS A 27 9.49 -0.57 13.19
N PHE A 28 9.51 -0.39 11.87
CA PHE A 28 9.60 -1.49 10.90
C PHE A 28 10.90 -2.28 11.08
N ASP A 29 12.05 -1.60 11.13
CA ASP A 29 13.35 -2.25 11.24
C ASP A 29 13.47 -3.00 12.58
N ARG A 30 12.93 -2.47 13.68
CA ARG A 30 12.84 -3.21 14.96
C ARG A 30 11.96 -4.45 14.85
N ALA A 31 10.76 -4.33 14.26
CA ALA A 31 9.84 -5.45 14.10
C ALA A 31 10.48 -6.61 13.31
N ILE A 32 11.10 -6.29 12.18
CA ILE A 32 11.76 -7.30 11.33
C ILE A 32 12.98 -7.92 12.05
N ASN A 33 13.79 -7.12 12.74
CA ASN A 33 14.91 -7.64 13.52
C ASN A 33 14.44 -8.60 14.62
N LYS A 34 13.38 -8.26 15.34
CA LYS A 34 12.80 -9.11 16.38
C LYS A 34 12.24 -10.40 15.80
N TYR A 35 11.45 -10.30 14.72
CA TYR A 35 10.94 -11.46 13.97
C TYR A 35 12.06 -12.43 13.55
N LEU A 36 13.14 -11.92 12.94
CA LEU A 36 14.25 -12.73 12.45
C LEU A 36 15.03 -13.40 13.57
N ARG A 37 15.23 -12.73 14.70
CA ARG A 37 15.92 -13.29 15.87
C ARG A 37 15.09 -14.38 16.54
N ASP A 38 13.83 -14.08 16.81
CA ASP A 38 12.93 -14.99 17.54
C ASP A 38 12.56 -16.23 16.71
N ASN A 39 12.65 -16.14 15.38
CA ASN A 39 12.35 -17.25 14.46
C ASN A 39 13.61 -17.77 13.74
N ALA A 40 14.81 -17.46 14.25
CA ALA A 40 16.06 -17.95 13.70
C ALA A 40 16.06 -19.48 13.62
N TYR A 41 16.55 -20.01 12.49
CA TYR A 41 16.59 -21.46 12.21
C TYR A 41 15.22 -22.16 12.15
N GLY A 42 14.12 -21.40 12.18
CA GLY A 42 12.76 -21.89 12.04
C GLY A 42 12.15 -21.58 10.66
N ASN A 43 10.87 -21.92 10.51
CA ASN A 43 10.11 -21.60 9.32
C ASN A 43 9.52 -20.18 9.40
N GLY A 44 9.55 -19.47 8.28
CA GLY A 44 8.92 -18.17 8.13
C GLY A 44 7.41 -18.27 7.92
N ASP A 45 6.66 -17.34 8.51
CA ASP A 45 5.21 -17.28 8.42
C ASP A 45 4.75 -15.82 8.34
N ALA A 46 3.84 -15.53 7.41
CA ALA A 46 3.30 -14.19 7.20
C ALA A 46 2.54 -13.68 8.43
N GLU A 47 1.82 -14.55 9.13
CA GLU A 47 1.07 -14.16 10.35
C GLU A 47 2.02 -13.73 11.47
N LYS A 48 3.19 -14.38 11.58
CA LYS A 48 4.23 -13.94 12.53
C LYS A 48 4.73 -12.55 12.16
N VAL A 49 5.05 -12.29 10.89
CA VAL A 49 5.51 -10.95 10.45
C VAL A 49 4.46 -9.90 10.75
N ILE A 50 3.17 -10.18 10.50
CA ILE A 50 2.06 -9.28 10.85
C ILE A 50 2.06 -8.99 12.35
N HIS A 51 2.17 -10.02 13.18
CA HIS A 51 2.18 -9.88 14.64
C HIS A 51 3.32 -8.95 15.12
N TYR A 52 4.55 -9.16 14.66
CA TYR A 52 5.68 -8.29 15.04
C TYR A 52 5.51 -6.84 14.56
N LEU A 53 4.94 -6.64 13.36
CA LEU A 53 4.66 -5.29 12.84
C LEU A 53 3.59 -4.58 13.67
N LEU A 54 2.52 -5.28 14.07
CA LEU A 54 1.46 -4.73 14.91
C LEU A 54 1.94 -4.39 16.32
N ASP A 55 2.82 -5.23 16.88
CA ASP A 55 3.37 -5.04 18.23
C ASP A 55 4.26 -3.80 18.31
N GLU A 56 5.11 -3.56 17.31
CA GLU A 56 6.01 -2.40 17.27
C GLU A 56 5.32 -1.11 16.81
N TYR A 57 4.17 -1.18 16.15
CA TYR A 57 3.45 0.00 15.68
C TYR A 57 2.72 0.71 16.83
N ASP A 58 2.93 2.02 16.90
CA ASP A 58 2.38 2.92 17.91
C ASP A 58 1.11 3.66 17.47
N GLY A 59 0.75 3.54 16.19
CA GLY A 59 -0.49 4.10 15.62
C GLY A 59 -1.70 3.17 15.75
N ASP A 60 -2.68 3.37 14.85
CA ASP A 60 -3.89 2.55 14.80
C ASP A 60 -3.57 1.13 14.28
N ARG A 61 -3.48 0.17 15.21
CA ARG A 61 -3.18 -1.23 14.91
C ARG A 61 -4.25 -1.89 14.04
N TYR A 62 -5.52 -1.52 14.18
CA TYR A 62 -6.59 -2.05 13.32
C TYR A 62 -6.41 -1.56 11.88
N GLN A 63 -6.03 -0.29 11.72
CA GLN A 63 -5.72 0.26 10.39
C GLN A 63 -4.50 -0.45 9.76
N LEU A 64 -3.46 -0.73 10.54
CA LEU A 64 -2.30 -1.45 10.04
C LEU A 64 -2.66 -2.90 9.66
N ASP A 65 -3.41 -3.61 10.50
CA ASP A 65 -3.82 -5.00 10.24
C ASP A 65 -4.65 -5.10 8.96
N ASP A 66 -5.62 -4.19 8.77
CA ASP A 66 -6.41 -4.10 7.54
C ASP A 66 -5.53 -3.97 6.29
N ILE A 67 -4.54 -3.07 6.31
CA ILE A 67 -3.63 -2.86 5.17
C ILE A 67 -2.77 -4.11 4.94
N LEU A 68 -2.18 -4.68 5.99
CA LEU A 68 -1.30 -5.84 5.87
C LEU A 68 -2.05 -7.03 5.26
N ARG A 69 -3.23 -7.36 5.80
CA ARG A 69 -4.04 -8.49 5.36
C ARG A 69 -4.58 -8.28 3.95
N GLU A 70 -5.06 -7.08 3.63
CA GLU A 70 -5.55 -6.76 2.29
C GLU A 70 -4.44 -6.91 1.24
N TRP A 71 -3.23 -6.44 1.51
CA TRP A 71 -2.14 -6.57 0.55
C TRP A 71 -1.56 -7.99 0.45
N LEU A 72 -1.54 -8.76 1.55
CA LEU A 72 -1.02 -10.12 1.55
C LEU A 72 -1.98 -11.12 0.90
N TYR A 73 -3.26 -11.08 1.27
CA TYR A 73 -4.24 -12.11 0.88
C TYR A 73 -5.05 -11.75 -0.37
N GLN A 74 -5.09 -10.48 -0.78
CA GLN A 74 -5.79 -10.08 -2.00
C GLN A 74 -4.90 -10.25 -3.24
N PRO A 75 -5.35 -10.97 -4.28
CA PRO A 75 -4.57 -11.17 -5.50
C PRO A 75 -4.45 -9.88 -6.34
N GLY A 76 -3.35 -9.76 -7.08
CA GLY A 76 -3.04 -8.60 -7.93
C GLY A 76 -2.31 -7.46 -7.24
N VAL A 77 -2.10 -6.38 -7.97
CA VAL A 77 -1.41 -5.15 -7.53
C VAL A 77 -2.29 -3.95 -7.85
N ALA A 78 -2.29 -2.93 -6.99
CA ALA A 78 -2.97 -1.67 -7.28
C ALA A 78 -2.10 -0.75 -8.12
N ILE A 79 -2.64 -0.25 -9.23
CA ILE A 79 -2.07 0.87 -9.99
C ILE A 79 -2.79 2.14 -9.57
N LEU A 80 -1.99 3.16 -9.23
CA LEU A 80 -2.47 4.50 -8.95
C LEU A 80 -2.30 5.39 -10.17
N PHE A 81 -3.36 6.11 -10.50
CA PHE A 81 -3.37 7.19 -11.48
C PHE A 81 -3.52 8.50 -10.72
N ALA A 82 -2.58 9.42 -10.89
CA ALA A 82 -2.65 10.77 -10.35
C ALA A 82 -2.86 11.75 -11.50
N GLU A 83 -3.89 12.57 -11.40
CA GLU A 83 -4.24 13.58 -12.40
C GLU A 83 -4.35 14.92 -11.69
N ARG A 84 -3.58 15.92 -12.14
CA ARG A 84 -3.74 17.30 -11.69
C ARG A 84 -4.95 17.88 -12.43
N LYS A 85 -5.91 18.39 -11.67
CA LYS A 85 -7.05 19.16 -12.17
C LYS A 85 -6.91 20.60 -11.74
N GLU A 86 -6.98 21.50 -12.71
CA GLU A 86 -7.12 22.92 -12.45
C GLU A 86 -8.58 23.16 -12.05
N ILE A 87 -8.76 23.71 -10.85
CA ILE A 87 -10.08 24.17 -10.40
C ILE A 87 -10.24 25.62 -10.83
N ASP A 88 -9.23 26.46 -10.57
CA ASP A 88 -9.12 27.86 -10.97
C ASP A 88 -7.66 28.20 -11.31
N GLU A 89 -7.37 29.42 -11.79
CA GLU A 89 -6.02 29.88 -12.19
C GLU A 89 -4.92 29.71 -11.12
N LYS A 90 -5.31 29.59 -9.84
CA LYS A 90 -4.40 29.43 -8.70
C LYS A 90 -4.61 28.14 -7.92
N THR A 91 -5.72 27.44 -8.14
CA THR A 91 -6.14 26.31 -7.30
C THR A 91 -6.00 25.01 -8.08
N HIS A 92 -5.16 24.11 -7.58
CA HIS A 92 -4.95 22.80 -8.18
C HIS A 92 -5.44 21.68 -7.25
N GLN A 93 -6.13 20.70 -7.81
CA GLN A 93 -6.50 19.48 -7.11
C GLN A 93 -5.76 18.29 -7.72
N ILE A 94 -5.32 17.36 -6.88
CA ILE A 94 -4.78 16.08 -7.34
C ILE A 94 -5.88 15.03 -7.19
N MET A 95 -6.36 14.52 -8.31
CA MET A 95 -7.29 13.40 -8.34
C MET A 95 -6.51 12.09 -8.42
N ILE A 96 -6.67 11.25 -7.38
CA ILE A 96 -6.05 9.93 -7.34
C ILE A 96 -7.12 8.87 -7.61
N ARG A 97 -6.89 8.00 -8.59
CA ARG A 97 -7.73 6.85 -8.91
C ARG A 97 -6.90 5.59 -8.78
N GLN A 98 -7.52 4.50 -8.31
CA GLN A 98 -6.87 3.19 -8.24
C GLN A 98 -7.57 2.21 -9.16
N LYS A 99 -6.80 1.30 -9.78
CA LYS A 99 -7.32 0.11 -10.48
C LYS A 99 -6.47 -1.10 -10.14
N ARG A 100 -7.08 -2.28 -10.09
CA ARG A 100 -6.36 -3.54 -9.96
C ARG A 100 -5.71 -3.90 -11.30
N MET A 101 -4.41 -4.18 -11.28
CA MET A 101 -3.72 -4.80 -12.41
C MET A 101 -3.84 -6.32 -12.30
N HIS A 102 -4.25 -6.95 -13.40
CA HIS A 102 -4.35 -8.40 -13.53
C HIS A 102 -4.05 -8.79 -14.98
N SER A 103 -3.67 -10.05 -15.24
CA SER A 103 -3.34 -10.50 -16.59
C SER A 103 -4.49 -10.29 -17.59
N THR A 104 -5.74 -10.34 -17.13
CA THR A 104 -6.94 -10.10 -17.93
C THR A 104 -7.30 -8.62 -18.13
N TYR A 105 -6.43 -7.67 -17.72
CA TYR A 105 -6.71 -6.24 -17.79
C TYR A 105 -7.05 -5.74 -19.21
N PHE A 106 -6.51 -6.40 -20.24
CA PHE A 106 -6.76 -6.07 -21.64
C PHE A 106 -8.19 -6.41 -22.11
N ASP A 107 -8.89 -7.32 -21.43
CA ASP A 107 -10.28 -7.68 -21.74
C ASP A 107 -11.25 -6.91 -20.83
N PRO A 108 -12.03 -5.95 -21.36
CA PRO A 108 -12.98 -5.17 -20.58
C PRO A 108 -14.01 -6.00 -19.81
N THR A 109 -14.38 -7.17 -20.30
CA THR A 109 -15.40 -8.04 -19.69
C THR A 109 -14.87 -8.82 -18.48
N LEU A 110 -13.55 -9.03 -18.43
CA LEU A 110 -12.85 -9.73 -17.36
C LEU A 110 -12.14 -8.76 -16.40
N ARG A 111 -12.42 -7.45 -16.51
CA ARG A 111 -11.88 -6.44 -15.60
C ARG A 111 -12.52 -6.56 -14.23
N ASP A 112 -11.68 -6.67 -13.21
CA ASP A 112 -12.11 -6.57 -11.83
C ASP A 112 -12.12 -5.10 -11.38
N ASP A 113 -13.27 -4.48 -11.55
CA ASP A 113 -13.53 -3.12 -11.09
C ASP A 113 -14.04 -3.05 -9.65
N LYS A 114 -14.14 -4.17 -8.91
CA LYS A 114 -14.64 -4.19 -7.53
C LYS A 114 -13.52 -4.25 -6.51
N THR A 115 -12.46 -4.99 -6.82
CA THR A 115 -11.32 -5.11 -5.92
C THR A 115 -10.64 -3.77 -5.73
N ARG A 116 -10.46 -3.40 -4.47
CA ARG A 116 -9.80 -2.16 -4.03
C ARG A 116 -8.78 -2.55 -2.99
N PHE A 117 -7.73 -1.75 -2.88
CA PHE A 117 -6.73 -1.85 -1.83
C PHE A 117 -6.81 -0.58 -0.97
N SER A 118 -6.60 -0.72 0.34
CA SER A 118 -6.30 0.40 1.23
C SER A 118 -4.84 0.77 1.04
N ILE A 119 -4.59 2.03 0.66
CA ILE A 119 -3.26 2.49 0.25
C ILE A 119 -2.93 3.75 1.04
N PRO A 120 -1.92 3.71 1.90
CA PRO A 120 -1.30 4.91 2.45
C PRO A 120 -0.67 5.74 1.32
N LEU A 121 -1.14 6.96 1.14
CA LEU A 121 -0.64 7.87 0.11
C LEU A 121 0.32 8.87 0.76
N PHE A 122 1.52 8.92 0.19
CA PHE A 122 2.54 9.90 0.55
C PHE A 122 2.80 10.76 -0.67
N CYS A 123 2.52 12.05 -0.56
CA CYS A 123 2.74 13.02 -1.63
C CYS A 123 3.59 14.17 -1.13
N THR A 124 4.45 14.69 -2.01
CA THR A 124 5.22 15.90 -1.76
C THR A 124 4.86 16.87 -2.88
N ILE A 125 4.39 18.05 -2.50
CA ILE A 125 3.99 19.11 -3.43
C ILE A 125 4.77 20.36 -3.03
N ASP A 126 5.57 20.87 -3.96
CA ASP A 126 6.37 22.09 -3.78
C ASP A 126 7.23 22.09 -2.49
N GLY A 127 7.75 20.91 -2.13
CA GLY A 127 8.57 20.69 -0.92
C GLY A 127 7.77 20.38 0.35
N ASP A 128 6.45 20.55 0.36
CA ASP A 128 5.58 20.20 1.48
C ASP A 128 5.12 18.73 1.39
N SER A 129 5.45 17.92 2.40
CA SER A 129 5.14 16.49 2.43
C SER A 129 3.85 16.24 3.19
N LYS A 130 2.85 15.66 2.52
CA LYS A 130 1.56 15.29 3.12
C LYS A 130 1.31 13.80 3.04
N THR A 131 0.87 13.24 4.16
CA THR A 131 0.39 11.86 4.26
C THR A 131 -1.13 11.87 4.33
N ARG A 132 -1.77 11.05 3.48
CA ARG A 132 -3.22 10.86 3.45
C ARG A 132 -3.55 9.39 3.34
N PHE A 133 -4.61 8.98 4.02
CA PHE A 133 -5.05 7.60 4.01
C PHE A 133 -6.33 7.44 3.22
N ARG A 134 -6.38 6.45 2.33
CA ARG A 134 -7.58 6.09 1.58
C ARG A 134 -8.03 4.69 1.97
N LYS A 135 -9.10 4.62 2.77
CA LYS A 135 -9.82 3.37 3.07
C LYS A 135 -10.54 2.84 1.83
N ARG A 136 -10.68 1.51 1.75
CA ARG A 136 -11.43 0.76 0.72
C ARG A 136 -12.81 1.33 0.35
N SER A 137 -13.48 2.00 1.30
CA SER A 137 -14.84 2.54 1.17
C SER A 137 -14.94 4.07 0.98
N GLY A 138 -13.83 4.81 0.85
CA GLY A 138 -13.84 6.28 0.85
C GLY A 138 -13.51 6.94 -0.50
N LYS A 139 -14.33 7.92 -0.93
CA LYS A 139 -13.91 8.95 -1.90
C LYS A 139 -13.05 9.97 -1.14
N SER A 140 -11.74 9.99 -1.38
CA SER A 140 -10.85 11.04 -0.87
C SER A 140 -10.57 12.05 -1.99
N ASN A 141 -11.07 13.28 -1.86
CA ASN A 141 -10.70 14.41 -2.72
C ASN A 141 -9.48 15.11 -2.11
N LEU A 142 -8.43 15.34 -2.91
CA LEU A 142 -7.19 16.00 -2.49
C LEU A 142 -7.23 17.46 -3.00
N SER A 143 -7.88 18.36 -2.28
CA SER A 143 -7.90 19.79 -2.62
C SER A 143 -6.66 20.49 -2.06
N TYR A 144 -5.98 21.29 -2.89
CA TYR A 144 -4.89 22.18 -2.49
C TYR A 144 -5.22 23.61 -2.92
N CYS A 145 -4.83 24.57 -2.07
CA CYS A 145 -4.81 25.99 -2.40
C CYS A 145 -3.45 26.36 -2.98
#